data_AF-A0A5T2AMT1-F1
#
_entry.id   AF-A0A5T2AMT1-F1
#
_cell.length_a   1.000
_cell.length_b   1.000
_cell.length_c   1.000
_cell.angle_alpha   90.00
_cell.angle_beta   90.00
_cell.angle_gamma   90.00
#
_symmetry.space_group_name_H-M   'P 1'
#
loop_
_entity.id
_entity.type
_entity.pdbx_description
1 polymer ?
#
loop_
_entity_poly.entity_id
_entity_poly.type
_entity_poly.pdbx_seq_one_letter_code
_entity_poly.pdbx_strand_id
1 'polypeptide(L)'
;MYLKYFDPKDIHIYSIDEVFIDSTPYIKHYKLSADKLIENILFEILKTTQITATAGIGTNLYLAKIAMDILAKKQNINKDGFA
;
A
#
# COMPACT_ATOMS: atom_id res chain seq x y z
N MET A 1 -5.46 -0.28 11.21
CA MET A 1 -4.92 -1.42 10.45
C MET A 1 -3.43 -1.25 10.15
N TYR A 2 -3.03 -0.15 9.51
CA TYR A 2 -1.64 0.15 9.18
C TYR A 2 -0.66 0.18 10.36
N LEU A 3 -1.10 0.55 11.56
CA LEU A 3 -0.28 0.57 12.78
C LEU A 3 0.24 -0.81 13.22
N LYS A 4 -0.25 -1.91 12.63
CA LYS A 4 0.33 -3.24 12.81
C LYS A 4 1.68 -3.41 12.07
N TYR A 5 1.90 -2.61 11.04
CA TYR A 5 3.03 -2.71 10.11
C TYR A 5 3.97 -1.52 10.18
N PHE A 6 3.44 -0.32 10.48
CA PHE A 6 4.17 0.94 10.42
C PHE A 6 3.99 1.75 11.70
N ASP A 7 5.05 2.43 12.11
CA ASP A 7 5.01 3.45 13.16
C ASP A 7 4.15 4.64 12.69
N PRO A 8 3.28 5.21 13.55
CA PRO A 8 2.47 6.38 13.20
C PRO A 8 3.25 7.53 12.56
N LYS A 9 4.52 7.73 12.92
CA LYS A 9 5.35 8.82 12.38
C LYS A 9 5.69 8.65 10.89
N ASP A 10 5.69 7.41 10.40
CA ASP A 10 6.04 7.07 9.02
C ASP A 10 4.79 6.99 8.12
N ILE A 11 3.61 7.29 8.69
CA ILE A 11 2.33 7.37 7.99
C ILE A 11 1.92 8.85 7.89
N HIS A 12 1.74 9.32 6.67
CA HIS A 12 1.19 10.63 6.39
C HIS A 12 -0.24 10.49 5.86
N ILE A 13 -1.21 10.99 6.63
CA ILE A 13 -2.63 10.96 6.27
C ILE A 13 -2.91 12.06 5.25
N TYR A 14 -3.41 11.71 4.08
CA TYR A 14 -3.74 12.66 3.02
C TYR A 14 -5.25 12.95 2.96
N SER A 15 -6.07 11.90 3.13
CA SER A 15 -7.52 11.97 3.27
C SER A 15 -8.03 10.84 4.17
N ILE A 16 -9.35 10.67 4.27
CA ILE A 16 -9.96 9.58 5.03
C ILE A 16 -9.66 8.19 4.43
N ASP A 17 -9.44 8.13 3.11
CA ASP A 17 -9.24 6.92 2.32
C ASP A 17 -7.83 6.79 1.73
N GLU A 18 -6.99 7.83 1.83
CA GLU A 18 -5.64 7.83 1.28
C GLU A 18 -4.58 8.18 2.33
N VAL A 19 -3.53 7.36 2.37
CA VAL A 19 -2.35 7.55 3.21
C VAL A 19 -1.08 7.33 2.40
N PHE A 20 -0.05 8.10 2.71
CA PHE A 20 1.31 7.86 2.24
C PHE A 20 2.12 7.20 3.36
N ILE A 21 2.99 6.25 3.01
CA ILE A 21 3.76 5.48 3.98
C ILE A 21 5.22 5.42 3.53
N ASP A 22 6.15 5.83 4.39
CA ASP A 22 7.58 5.54 4.17
C ASP A 22 7.86 4.09 4.56
N SER A 23 7.85 3.22 3.56
CA SER A 23 8.11 1.78 3.74
C SER A 23 9.61 1.43 3.74
N THR A 24 10.51 2.38 3.49
CA THR A 24 11.95 2.14 3.34
C THR A 24 12.58 1.35 4.50
N PRO A 25 12.37 1.71 5.78
CA PRO A 25 12.94 0.94 6.89
C PRO A 25 12.25 -0.42 7.09
N TYR A 26 10.98 -0.53 6.70
CA TYR A 26 10.14 -1.72 6.92
C TYR A 26 10.44 -2.83 5.92
N ILE A 27 10.70 -2.49 4.66
CA ILE A 27 11.14 -3.45 3.63
C ILE A 27 12.41 -4.18 4.10
N LYS A 28 13.36 -3.44 4.69
CA LYS A 28 14.59 -4.01 5.27
C LYS A 28 14.29 -4.85 6.52
N HIS A 29 13.43 -4.34 7.41
CA HIS A 29 13.06 -5.02 8.65
C HIS A 29 12.40 -6.38 8.40
N TYR A 30 11.41 -6.42 7.51
CA TYR A 30 10.68 -7.64 7.17
C TYR A 30 11.42 -8.56 6.20
N LYS A 31 12.54 -8.12 5.60
CA LYS A 31 13.28 -8.83 4.54
C LYS A 31 12.38 -9.22 3.35
N LEU A 32 11.44 -8.35 3.01
CA LEU A 32 10.53 -8.52 1.88
C LEU A 32 10.87 -7.51 0.79
N SER A 33 10.40 -7.76 -0.45
CA SER A 33 10.33 -6.70 -1.45
C SER A 33 9.17 -5.76 -1.12
N ALA A 34 9.21 -4.54 -1.65
CA ALA A 34 8.13 -3.55 -1.50
C ALA A 34 6.78 -4.13 -1.95
N ASP A 35 6.77 -4.80 -3.12
CA ASP A 35 5.56 -5.41 -3.69
C ASP A 35 4.93 -6.44 -2.75
N LYS A 36 5.74 -7.34 -2.17
CA LYS A 36 5.26 -8.37 -1.25
C LYS A 36 4.73 -7.80 0.06
N LEU A 37 5.38 -6.76 0.59
CA LEU A 37 4.90 -6.09 1.80
C LEU A 37 3.54 -5.44 1.54
N ILE A 38 3.40 -4.75 0.41
CA ILE A 38 2.14 -4.12 -0.02
C ILE A 38 1.05 -5.18 -0.23
N GLU A 39 1.34 -6.26 -0.97
CA GLU A 39 0.40 -7.35 -1.24
C GLU A 39 -0.16 -7.96 0.06
N ASN A 40 0.70 -8.22 1.05
CA ASN A 40 0.28 -8.72 2.35
C ASN A 40 -0.68 -7.78 3.08
N ILE A 41 -0.39 -6.47 3.04
CA ILE A 41 -1.23 -5.45 3.68
C ILE A 41 -2.58 -5.34 2.97
N LEU A 42 -2.59 -5.31 1.63
CA LEU A 42 -3.82 -5.26 0.84
C LEU A 42 -4.67 -6.51 1.07
N PHE A 43 -4.05 -7.70 1.13
CA PHE A 43 -4.76 -8.95 1.42
C PHE A 43 -5.38 -8.93 2.83
N GLU A 44 -4.65 -8.42 3.82
CA GLU A 44 -5.20 -8.29 5.16
C GLU A 44 -6.40 -7.33 5.18
N ILE A 45 -6.29 -6.18 4.50
CA ILE A 45 -7.38 -5.18 4.38
C ILE A 45 -8.61 -5.85 3.79
N LEU A 46 -8.46 -6.54 2.65
CA LEU A 46 -9.55 -7.26 2.01
C LEU A 46 -10.16 -8.30 2.96
N LYS A 47 -9.33 -9.13 3.62
CA LYS A 47 -9.81 -10.17 4.52
C LYS A 47 -10.56 -9.62 5.74
N THR A 48 -10.05 -8.55 6.32
CA THR A 48 -10.55 -8.00 7.61
C THR A 48 -11.75 -7.09 7.40
N THR A 49 -11.73 -6.30 6.33
CA THR A 49 -12.73 -5.24 6.09
C THR A 49 -13.71 -5.58 4.97
N GLN A 50 -13.40 -6.58 4.13
CA GLN A 50 -14.13 -6.89 2.90
C GLN A 50 -14.13 -5.73 1.88
N ILE A 51 -13.18 -4.79 2.04
CA ILE A 51 -12.99 -3.65 1.14
C ILE A 51 -11.69 -3.86 0.36
N THR A 52 -11.73 -3.62 -0.95
CA THR A 52 -10.52 -3.59 -1.78
C THR A 52 -9.80 -2.26 -1.62
N ALA A 53 -8.47 -2.32 -1.55
CA ALA A 53 -7.60 -1.15 -1.54
C ALA A 53 -6.56 -1.29 -2.65
N THR A 54 -6.06 -0.16 -3.14
CA THR A 54 -4.98 -0.09 -4.12
C THR A 54 -3.79 0.63 -3.52
N ALA A 55 -2.60 0.37 -4.05
CA ALA A 55 -1.38 1.03 -3.61
C ALA A 55 -0.44 1.31 -4.78
N GLY A 56 0.20 2.47 -4.75
CA GLY A 56 1.26 2.83 -5.69
C GLY A 56 2.60 2.93 -4.96
N ILE A 57 3.65 2.40 -5.58
CA ILE A 57 5.02 2.45 -5.06
C ILE A 57 5.82 3.46 -5.89
N GLY A 58 6.51 4.37 -5.20
CA GLY A 58 7.37 5.37 -5.84
C GLY A 58 8.49 5.80 -4.91
N THR A 59 9.56 6.36 -5.49
CA THR A 59 10.71 6.85 -4.73
C THR A 59 10.44 8.20 -4.03
N ASN A 60 9.28 8.79 -4.26
CA ASN A 60 8.78 9.98 -3.58
C ASN A 60 7.24 9.99 -3.62
N LEU A 61 6.63 10.90 -2.86
CA LEU A 61 5.17 11.03 -2.72
C LEU A 61 4.47 11.26 -4.07
N TYR A 62 5.06 12.09 -4.94
CA TYR A 62 4.49 12.40 -6.26
C TYR A 62 4.43 11.17 -7.15
N LEU A 63 5.53 10.43 -7.29
CA LEU A 63 5.58 9.20 -8.08
C LEU A 63 4.70 8.11 -7.50
N ALA A 64 4.63 7.99 -6.18
CA ALA A 64 3.77 7.02 -5.51
C ALA A 64 2.28 7.28 -5.80
N LYS A 65 1.84 8.55 -5.71
CA LYS A 65 0.45 8.93 -6.01
C LYS A 65 0.11 8.68 -7.48
N ILE A 66 0.99 9.08 -8.39
CA ILE A 66 0.82 8.85 -9.83
C ILE A 66 0.78 7.35 -10.15
N ALA A 67 1.64 6.54 -9.54
CA ALA A 67 1.61 5.09 -9.69
C ALA A 67 0.28 4.50 -9.21
N MET A 68 -0.23 4.94 -8.06
CA MET A 68 -1.52 4.49 -7.52
C MET A 68 -2.68 4.89 -8.44
N ASP A 69 -2.72 6.13 -8.91
CA ASP A 69 -3.83 6.63 -9.70
C ASP A 69 -3.86 6.08 -11.13
N ILE A 70 -2.70 5.86 -11.74
CA ILE A 70 -2.60 5.45 -13.16
C ILE A 70 -2.42 3.94 -13.32
N LEU A 71 -1.50 3.34 -12.56
CA LEU A 71 -1.12 1.94 -12.76
C LEU A 71 -2.10 1.02 -12.04
N ALA A 72 -2.48 1.33 -10.80
CA ALA A 72 -3.38 0.47 -10.03
C ALA A 72 -4.85 0.53 -10.53
N LYS A 73 -5.28 1.60 -11.21
CA LYS A 73 -6.62 1.65 -11.83
C LYS A 73 -6.69 0.97 -13.21
N LYS A 74 -5.53 0.68 -13.84
CA LYS A 74 -5.45 0.04 -15.16
C LYS A 74 -5.16 -1.45 -15.11
N GLN A 75 -4.72 -1.99 -13.99
CA GLN A 75 -4.52 -3.44 -13.89
C GLN A 75 -5.88 -4.14 -13.82
N ASN A 76 -6.02 -5.23 -14.58
CA ASN A 76 -7.13 -6.14 -14.40
C ASN A 76 -7.00 -6.73 -13.00
N ILE A 77 -8.04 -6.53 -12.20
CA ILE A 77 -8.14 -7.10 -10.86
C ILE A 77 -7.80 -8.59 -10.96
N ASN A 78 -6.72 -9.03 -10.31
CA ASN A 78 -6.36 -10.44 -10.30
C ASN A 78 -7.42 -11.24 -9.53
N LYS A 79 -7.37 -12.58 -9.58
CA LYS A 79 -8.40 -13.44 -8.96
C LYS A 79 -8.61 -13.19 -7.46
N ASP A 80 -7.66 -12.51 -6.81
CA ASP A 80 -7.64 -12.22 -5.40
C ASP A 80 -8.07 -10.77 -5.06
N GLY A 81 -8.51 -9.98 -6.06
CA GLY A 81 -9.04 -8.64 -5.82
C GLY A 81 -8.02 -7.49 -5.93
N PHE A 82 -6.80 -7.76 -6.40
CA PHE A 82 -5.73 -6.76 -6.49
C PHE A 82 -5.60 -6.14 -7.88
N ALA A 83 -5.40 -4.81 -7.93
CA ALA A 83 -5.01 -4.06 -9.12
C ALA A 83 -3.86 -3.11 -8.78
#